data_AF-A0A7J8MIV5-F1
#
_entry.id   AF-A0A7J8MIV5-F1
#
_cell.length_a   1.000
_cell.length_b   1.000
_cell.length_c   1.000
_cell.angle_alpha   90.00
_cell.angle_beta   90.00
_cell.angle_gamma   90.00
#
_symmetry.space_group_name_H-M   'P 1'
#
loop_
_entity.id
_entity.type
_entity.pdbx_description
1 polymer ?
#
loop_
_entity_poly.entity_id
_entity_poly.type
_entity_poly.pdbx_seq_one_letter_code
_entity_poly.pdbx_strand_id
1 'polypeptide(L)'
;MVQFDSNSNSAATIHHSKPADTFQLMLSESIHRFFTEYRSGSTDFSHFTSIFSRLLQNLPDPPLEFVWFYSAVTFHSTNKFNSPNPVSSSKDLFQLLVSCSTSCNACKRISVLAPVIYDLYPLVFDRKELKREVESLLDGIVSYISICCGMEDDGNDDLSSRFGDLLRVWMVDRVGMEGEKRDDLKVFFPLVSEESRKVIRGGCRVRYLAGVVMCQAVLLRLCLKFGYGIPKLELENDLHDCAVQMITGFRSFHFLDIFLRMLLEPVLPVTSPL
;
A
#
# COMPACT_ATOMS: atom_id res chain seq x y z
N MET A 1 48.60 4.92 56.88
CA MET A 1 47.35 4.22 57.21
C MET A 1 46.19 4.98 56.57
N VAL A 2 45.91 4.69 55.29
CA VAL A 2 44.67 5.02 54.59
C VAL A 2 44.44 3.85 53.63
N GLN A 3 43.33 3.17 53.80
CA GLN A 3 42.95 1.94 53.11
C GLN A 3 42.04 2.35 51.94
N PHE A 4 42.40 1.96 50.71
CA PHE A 4 41.54 2.12 49.54
C PHE A 4 41.27 0.72 48.97
N ASP A 5 40.11 0.17 49.34
CA ASP A 5 39.59 -1.06 48.76
C ASP A 5 39.18 -0.80 47.31
N SER A 6 39.88 -1.43 46.37
CA SER A 6 39.52 -1.47 44.96
C SER A 6 38.56 -2.63 44.73
N ASN A 7 37.26 -2.38 44.90
CA ASN A 7 36.24 -3.38 44.58
C ASN A 7 35.89 -3.30 43.08
N SER A 8 36.39 -4.27 42.32
CA SER A 8 36.13 -4.43 40.89
C SER A 8 34.78 -5.12 40.69
N ASN A 9 33.71 -4.37 40.50
CA ASN A 9 32.43 -4.91 40.04
C ASN A 9 32.30 -4.71 38.53
N SER A 10 32.59 -5.78 37.80
CA SER A 10 32.22 -5.97 36.38
C SER A 10 30.70 -5.93 36.26
N ALA A 11 30.14 -4.78 35.89
CA ALA A 11 28.75 -4.67 35.49
C ALA A 11 28.57 -5.38 34.14
N ALA A 12 27.99 -6.58 34.18
CA ALA A 12 27.47 -7.27 33.01
C ALA A 12 26.43 -6.36 32.33
N THR A 13 26.80 -5.83 31.18
CA THR A 13 25.92 -5.01 30.35
C THR A 13 24.91 -5.93 29.70
N ILE A 14 23.71 -6.04 30.30
CA ILE A 14 22.58 -6.71 29.68
C ILE A 14 22.18 -5.86 28.47
N HIS A 15 22.52 -6.33 27.28
CA HIS A 15 22.01 -5.79 26.02
C HIS A 15 20.49 -5.99 25.98
N HIS A 16 19.72 -5.01 26.44
CA HIS A 16 18.31 -4.91 26.09
C HIS A 16 18.22 -4.63 24.59
N SER A 17 17.88 -5.65 23.79
CA SER A 17 17.53 -5.50 22.38
C SER A 17 16.37 -4.52 22.24
N LYS A 18 16.45 -3.63 21.25
CA LYS A 18 15.51 -2.51 21.06
C LYS A 18 14.12 -3.06 20.68
N PRO A 19 13.00 -2.45 21.11
CA PRO A 19 11.64 -2.91 20.76
C PRO A 19 11.38 -3.06 19.26
N ALA A 20 12.04 -2.22 18.44
CA ALA A 20 11.95 -2.24 16.98
C ALA A 20 12.44 -3.56 16.36
N ASP A 21 13.47 -4.18 16.93
CA ASP A 21 14.05 -5.42 16.41
C ASP A 21 13.10 -6.60 16.63
N THR A 22 12.40 -6.62 17.77
CA THR A 22 11.41 -7.65 18.12
C THR A 22 10.19 -7.60 17.20
N PHE A 23 9.69 -6.40 16.90
CA PHE A 23 8.54 -6.22 16.01
C PHE A 23 8.84 -6.63 14.57
N GLN A 24 10.04 -6.31 14.07
CA GLN A 24 10.47 -6.71 12.74
C GLN A 24 10.68 -8.24 12.64
N LEU A 25 11.23 -8.87 13.67
CA LEU A 25 11.38 -10.32 13.75
C LEU A 25 10.02 -11.03 13.73
N MET A 26 9.07 -10.56 14.55
CA MET A 26 7.71 -11.12 14.61
C MET A 26 7.00 -11.07 13.26
N LEU A 27 7.10 -9.94 12.56
CA LEU A 27 6.52 -9.82 11.22
C LEU A 27 7.19 -10.76 10.23
N SER A 28 8.52 -10.87 10.25
CA SER A 28 9.25 -11.76 9.35
C SER A 28 8.85 -13.23 9.57
N GLU A 29 8.72 -13.67 10.82
CA GLU A 29 8.27 -15.01 11.15
C GLU A 29 6.81 -15.22 10.71
N SER A 30 5.95 -14.22 10.93
CA SER A 30 4.54 -14.28 10.53
C SER A 30 4.38 -14.40 9.01
N ILE A 31 5.15 -13.64 8.23
CA ILE A 31 5.17 -13.75 6.76
C ILE A 31 5.63 -15.15 6.32
N HIS A 32 6.70 -15.67 6.92
CA HIS A 32 7.20 -17.01 6.58
C HIS A 32 6.18 -18.10 6.89
N ARG A 33 5.54 -18.03 8.06
CA ARG A 33 4.47 -18.96 8.46
C ARG A 33 3.26 -18.84 7.54
N PHE A 34 2.82 -17.63 7.21
CA PHE A 34 1.72 -17.40 6.28
C PHE A 34 1.97 -18.11 4.94
N PHE A 35 3.15 -17.94 4.34
CA PHE A 35 3.47 -18.63 3.08
C PHE A 35 3.50 -20.15 3.23
N THR A 36 3.99 -20.67 4.35
CA THR A 36 4.04 -22.12 4.61
C THR A 36 2.63 -22.70 4.72
N GLU A 37 1.77 -22.06 5.53
CA GLU A 37 0.39 -22.48 5.74
C GLU A 37 -0.45 -22.33 4.46
N TYR A 38 -0.28 -21.22 3.74
CA TYR A 38 -0.97 -21.00 2.46
C TYR A 38 -0.57 -22.06 1.41
N ARG A 39 0.72 -22.37 1.26
CA ARG A 39 1.19 -23.42 0.33
C ARG A 39 0.72 -24.82 0.71
N SER A 40 0.44 -25.06 1.98
CA SER A 40 -0.17 -26.32 2.44
C SER A 40 -1.68 -26.41 2.15
N GLY A 41 -2.27 -25.35 1.57
CA GLY A 41 -3.70 -25.27 1.24
C GLY A 41 -4.57 -24.77 2.39
N SER A 42 -3.99 -24.17 3.45
CA SER A 42 -4.77 -23.55 4.51
C SER A 42 -5.55 -22.36 3.97
N THR A 43 -6.82 -22.26 4.37
CA THR A 43 -7.70 -21.12 4.08
C THR A 43 -8.07 -20.34 5.34
N ASP A 44 -7.74 -20.87 6.52
CA ASP A 44 -8.01 -20.23 7.80
C ASP A 44 -6.72 -19.62 8.36
N PHE A 45 -6.70 -18.30 8.42
CA PHE A 45 -5.61 -17.51 8.98
C PHE A 45 -6.06 -16.68 10.19
N SER A 46 -7.14 -17.09 10.87
CA SER A 46 -7.75 -16.40 12.02
C SER A 46 -6.78 -16.11 13.17
N HIS A 47 -5.78 -16.96 13.37
CA HIS A 47 -4.76 -16.75 14.39
C HIS A 47 -3.87 -15.53 14.08
N PHE A 48 -3.48 -15.32 12.81
CA PHE A 48 -2.77 -14.11 12.39
C PHE A 48 -3.67 -12.88 12.56
N THR A 49 -4.92 -12.95 12.11
CA THR A 49 -5.84 -11.80 12.22
C THR A 49 -6.09 -11.44 13.68
N SER A 50 -6.27 -12.41 14.57
CA SER A 50 -6.43 -12.17 16.02
C SER A 50 -5.22 -11.47 16.64
N ILE A 51 -4.01 -11.98 16.36
CA ILE A 51 -2.76 -11.42 16.91
C ILE A 51 -2.55 -9.98 16.42
N PHE A 52 -2.63 -9.76 15.11
CA PHE A 52 -2.35 -8.45 14.53
C PHE A 52 -3.48 -7.45 14.78
N SER A 53 -4.74 -7.87 14.86
CA SER A 53 -5.85 -6.98 15.25
C SER A 53 -5.62 -6.40 16.65
N ARG A 54 -5.29 -7.26 17.62
CA ARG A 54 -4.95 -6.81 18.97
C ARG A 54 -3.73 -5.89 18.97
N LEU A 55 -2.73 -6.20 18.16
CA LEU A 55 -1.52 -5.38 18.07
C LEU A 55 -1.82 -3.97 17.53
N LEU A 56 -2.59 -3.88 16.45
CA LEU A 56 -3.00 -2.59 15.85
C LEU A 56 -3.87 -1.77 16.80
N GLN A 57 -4.73 -2.39 17.61
CA GLN A 57 -5.53 -1.69 18.62
C GLN A 57 -4.71 -1.11 19.77
N ASN A 58 -3.54 -1.69 20.06
CA ASN A 58 -2.68 -1.27 21.17
C ASN A 58 -1.53 -0.35 20.74
N LEU A 59 -1.35 -0.11 19.44
CA LEU A 59 -0.33 0.77 18.89
C LEU A 59 -0.97 2.07 18.38
N PRO A 60 -0.67 3.24 18.97
CA PRO A 60 -1.23 4.52 18.52
C PRO A 60 -0.84 4.90 17.09
N ASP A 61 0.35 4.54 16.63
CA ASP A 61 0.78 4.75 15.24
C ASP A 61 1.48 3.48 14.73
N PRO A 62 0.72 2.46 14.30
CA PRO A 62 1.29 1.18 13.92
C PRO A 62 2.20 1.30 12.69
N PRO A 63 3.25 0.47 12.57
CA PRO A 63 4.02 0.36 11.34
C PRO A 63 3.14 0.03 10.14
N LEU A 64 3.43 0.65 9.00
CA LEU A 64 2.69 0.45 7.75
C LEU A 64 2.59 -1.04 7.38
N GLU A 65 3.69 -1.75 7.60
CA GLU A 65 3.88 -3.16 7.34
C GLU A 65 2.90 -4.05 8.11
N PHE A 66 2.55 -3.66 9.35
CA PHE A 66 1.62 -4.43 10.18
C PHE A 66 0.20 -4.28 9.68
N VAL A 67 -0.18 -3.05 9.29
CA VAL A 67 -1.47 -2.79 8.67
C VAL A 67 -1.59 -3.57 7.36
N TRP A 68 -0.55 -3.56 6.53
CA TRP A 68 -0.51 -4.31 5.27
C TRP A 68 -0.59 -5.83 5.46
N PHE A 69 0.17 -6.39 6.40
CA PHE A 69 0.12 -7.83 6.66
C PHE A 69 -1.26 -8.25 7.19
N TYR A 70 -1.76 -7.55 8.20
CA TYR A 70 -3.08 -7.82 8.78
C TYR A 70 -4.19 -7.78 7.73
N SER A 71 -4.22 -6.73 6.91
CA SER A 71 -5.23 -6.56 5.87
C SER A 71 -5.10 -7.60 4.76
N ALA A 72 -3.88 -7.97 4.34
CA ALA A 72 -3.68 -9.02 3.35
C ALA A 72 -4.21 -10.37 3.85
N VAL A 73 -3.82 -10.77 5.06
CA VAL A 73 -4.27 -12.02 5.68
C VAL A 73 -5.80 -12.04 5.83
N THR A 74 -6.38 -10.94 6.31
CA THR A 74 -7.84 -10.81 6.45
C THR A 74 -8.53 -10.95 5.09
N PHE A 75 -8.00 -10.29 4.07
CA PHE A 75 -8.53 -10.31 2.71
C PHE A 75 -8.44 -11.70 2.06
N HIS A 76 -7.35 -12.44 2.27
CA HIS A 76 -7.23 -13.82 1.78
C HIS A 76 -8.12 -14.79 2.59
N SER A 77 -8.37 -14.52 3.88
CA SER A 77 -9.24 -15.35 4.73
C SER A 77 -10.73 -15.20 4.39
N THR A 78 -11.16 -14.01 3.97
CA THR A 78 -12.57 -13.75 3.60
C THR A 78 -12.95 -14.26 2.22
N ASN A 79 -12.07 -15.05 1.60
CA ASN A 79 -12.30 -15.85 0.39
C ASN A 79 -12.81 -15.03 -0.81
N LYS A 80 -11.94 -14.15 -1.33
CA LYS A 80 -12.11 -13.36 -2.57
C LYS A 80 -12.75 -14.14 -3.73
N PHE A 81 -12.48 -15.44 -3.84
CA PHE A 81 -12.93 -16.29 -4.95
C PHE A 81 -14.44 -16.60 -4.96
N ASN A 82 -15.14 -16.38 -3.84
CA ASN A 82 -16.57 -16.66 -3.73
C ASN A 82 -17.45 -15.40 -3.70
N SER A 83 -16.87 -14.19 -3.75
CA SER A 83 -17.67 -12.98 -3.87
C SER A 83 -18.19 -12.84 -5.30
N PRO A 84 -19.51 -12.85 -5.54
CA PRO A 84 -20.07 -12.61 -6.86
C PRO A 84 -19.81 -11.18 -7.37
N ASN A 85 -19.43 -10.25 -6.48
CA ASN A 85 -19.03 -8.90 -6.85
C ASN A 85 -17.57 -8.62 -6.40
N PRO A 86 -16.59 -8.54 -7.32
CA PRO A 86 -15.21 -8.24 -6.94
C PRO A 86 -15.05 -6.80 -6.41
N VAL A 87 -15.92 -5.85 -6.79
CA VAL A 87 -15.86 -4.46 -6.31
C VAL A 87 -16.23 -4.37 -4.83
N SER A 88 -17.16 -5.21 -4.36
CA SER A 88 -17.52 -5.23 -2.93
C SER A 88 -16.35 -5.65 -2.06
N SER A 89 -15.57 -6.65 -2.50
CA SER A 89 -14.34 -7.06 -1.79
C SER A 89 -13.30 -5.93 -1.73
N SER A 90 -13.13 -5.18 -2.82
CA SER A 90 -12.23 -4.00 -2.81
C SER A 90 -12.76 -2.89 -1.89
N LYS A 91 -14.08 -2.71 -1.80
CA LYS A 91 -14.72 -1.75 -0.90
C LYS A 91 -14.53 -2.14 0.57
N ASP A 92 -14.71 -3.41 0.90
CA ASP A 92 -14.47 -3.93 2.25
C ASP A 92 -13.00 -3.78 2.64
N LEU A 93 -12.09 -4.05 1.70
CA LEU A 93 -10.66 -3.83 1.89
C LEU A 93 -10.33 -2.34 2.13
N PHE A 94 -10.94 -1.44 1.36
CA PHE A 94 -10.79 0.00 1.57
C PHE A 94 -11.23 0.41 2.98
N GLN A 95 -12.40 -0.05 3.42
CA GLN A 95 -12.88 0.24 4.78
C GLN A 95 -11.94 -0.32 5.86
N LEU A 96 -11.48 -1.56 5.70
CA LEU A 96 -10.53 -2.19 6.62
C LEU A 96 -9.26 -1.35 6.78
N LEU A 97 -8.64 -0.94 5.67
CA LEU A 97 -7.41 -0.14 5.68
C LEU A 97 -7.62 1.24 6.29
N VAL A 98 -8.74 1.89 5.98
CA VAL A 98 -9.11 3.18 6.59
C VAL A 98 -9.27 3.03 8.09
N SER A 99 -9.98 2.01 8.56
CA SER A 99 -10.19 1.75 10.00
C SER A 99 -8.87 1.48 10.74
N CYS A 100 -7.99 0.67 10.15
CA CYS A 100 -6.70 0.30 10.75
C CYS A 100 -5.66 1.43 10.78
N SER A 101 -5.88 2.52 10.07
CA SER A 101 -4.91 3.63 9.95
C SER A 101 -5.44 4.95 10.52
N THR A 102 -6.60 4.96 11.16
CA THR A 102 -7.25 6.20 11.66
C THR A 102 -6.35 7.05 12.57
N SER A 103 -5.49 6.40 13.35
CA SER A 103 -4.57 7.04 14.28
C SER A 103 -3.19 7.38 13.68
N CYS A 104 -2.91 6.94 12.44
CA CYS A 104 -1.67 7.21 11.74
C CYS A 104 -1.61 8.63 11.15
N ASN A 105 -0.39 9.09 10.86
CA ASN A 105 -0.18 10.31 10.07
C ASN A 105 -0.76 10.21 8.65
N ALA A 106 -0.95 11.37 8.00
CA ALA A 106 -1.56 11.47 6.68
C ALA A 106 -0.86 10.60 5.63
N CYS A 107 0.48 10.63 5.58
CA CYS A 107 1.27 9.87 4.64
C CYS A 107 1.08 8.36 4.79
N LYS A 108 1.04 7.84 6.03
CA LYS A 108 0.71 6.43 6.31
C LYS A 108 -0.71 6.08 5.88
N ARG A 109 -1.70 6.92 6.23
CA ARG A 109 -3.12 6.75 5.85
C ARG A 109 -3.34 6.68 4.35
N ILE A 110 -2.54 7.39 3.56
CA ILE A 110 -2.58 7.31 2.11
C ILE A 110 -1.81 6.09 1.60
N SER A 111 -0.62 5.81 2.15
CA SER A 111 0.22 4.68 1.75
C SER A 111 -0.45 3.32 1.98
N VAL A 112 -1.28 3.18 3.03
CA VAL A 112 -2.04 1.95 3.29
C VAL A 112 -3.00 1.58 2.17
N LEU A 113 -3.38 2.51 1.29
CA LEU A 113 -4.37 2.28 0.23
C LEU A 113 -3.80 1.57 -1.01
N ALA A 114 -2.48 1.39 -1.11
CA ALA A 114 -1.87 0.77 -2.29
C ALA A 114 -2.49 -0.59 -2.67
N PRO A 115 -2.81 -1.51 -1.72
CA PRO A 115 -3.44 -2.79 -2.05
C PRO A 115 -4.83 -2.65 -2.70
N VAL A 116 -5.62 -1.64 -2.31
CA VAL A 116 -6.93 -1.39 -2.93
C VAL A 116 -6.75 -0.96 -4.37
N ILE A 117 -5.80 -0.06 -4.63
CA ILE A 117 -5.53 0.40 -6.01
C ILE A 117 -5.04 -0.75 -6.89
N TYR A 118 -4.18 -1.61 -6.35
CA TYR A 118 -3.74 -2.84 -7.00
C TYR A 118 -4.92 -3.77 -7.33
N ASP A 119 -5.85 -3.96 -6.40
CA ASP A 119 -7.02 -4.82 -6.58
C ASP A 119 -8.01 -4.26 -7.61
N LEU A 120 -8.17 -2.94 -7.67
CA LEU A 120 -9.04 -2.25 -8.63
C LEU A 120 -8.47 -2.18 -10.04
N TYR A 121 -7.15 -2.18 -10.20
CA TYR A 121 -6.50 -2.08 -11.50
C TYR A 121 -7.07 -3.03 -12.57
N PRO A 122 -7.13 -4.37 -12.37
CA PRO A 122 -7.69 -5.27 -13.37
C PRO A 122 -9.18 -5.02 -13.64
N LEU A 123 -9.95 -4.52 -12.67
CA LEU A 123 -11.39 -4.26 -12.85
C LEU A 123 -11.66 -3.11 -13.82
N VAL A 124 -10.74 -2.14 -13.91
CA VAL A 124 -10.84 -1.01 -14.86
C VAL A 124 -10.72 -1.48 -16.32
N PHE A 125 -9.85 -2.47 -16.58
CA PHE A 125 -9.51 -2.90 -17.93
C PHE A 125 -10.27 -4.17 -18.36
N ASP A 126 -10.54 -5.10 -17.44
CA ASP A 126 -11.06 -6.45 -17.76
C ASP A 126 -12.58 -6.61 -17.59
N ARG A 127 -13.26 -5.65 -16.95
CA ARG A 127 -14.68 -5.76 -16.55
C ARG A 127 -15.47 -4.47 -16.84
N LYS A 128 -15.86 -4.28 -18.10
CA LYS A 128 -16.53 -3.05 -18.56
C LYS A 128 -17.84 -2.77 -17.82
N GLU A 129 -18.55 -3.81 -17.42
CA GLU A 129 -19.82 -3.77 -16.70
C GLU A 129 -19.70 -3.21 -15.26
N LEU A 130 -18.51 -3.27 -14.66
CA LEU A 130 -18.27 -2.79 -13.29
C LEU A 130 -17.72 -1.36 -13.24
N LYS A 131 -17.48 -0.72 -14.38
CA LYS A 131 -16.80 0.59 -14.48
C LYS A 131 -17.40 1.67 -13.58
N ARG A 132 -18.73 1.81 -13.53
CA ARG A 132 -19.40 2.81 -12.68
C ARG A 132 -19.19 2.56 -11.19
N GLU A 133 -19.21 1.29 -10.79
CA GLU A 133 -19.05 0.90 -9.38
C GLU A 133 -17.59 1.08 -8.94
N VAL A 134 -16.63 0.73 -9.82
CA VAL A 134 -15.21 1.00 -9.65
C VAL A 134 -14.92 2.50 -9.59
N GLU A 135 -15.53 3.29 -10.49
CA GLU A 135 -15.41 4.75 -10.50
C GLU A 135 -15.92 5.38 -9.20
N SER A 136 -17.09 4.96 -8.71
CA SER A 136 -17.63 5.44 -7.44
C SER A 136 -16.70 5.14 -6.26
N LEU A 137 -16.10 3.95 -6.23
CA LEU A 137 -15.12 3.59 -5.19
C LEU A 137 -13.83 4.42 -5.32
N LEU A 138 -13.33 4.65 -6.55
CA LEU A 138 -12.17 5.51 -6.79
C LEU A 138 -12.42 6.97 -6.41
N ASP A 139 -13.61 7.51 -6.66
CA ASP A 139 -13.99 8.84 -6.20
C ASP A 139 -13.97 8.92 -4.67
N GLY A 140 -14.46 7.87 -3.99
CA GLY A 140 -14.37 7.74 -2.53
C GLY A 140 -12.92 7.72 -2.03
N ILE A 141 -12.04 6.98 -2.71
CA ILE A 141 -10.61 6.91 -2.38
C ILE A 141 -9.92 8.27 -2.60
N VAL A 142 -10.16 8.93 -3.74
CA VAL A 142 -9.59 10.25 -4.06
C VAL A 142 -10.07 11.31 -3.06
N SER A 143 -11.35 11.26 -2.67
CA SER A 143 -11.90 12.12 -1.63
C SER A 143 -11.19 11.89 -0.28
N TYR A 144 -11.03 10.64 0.13
CA TYR A 144 -10.29 10.29 1.35
C TYR A 144 -8.83 10.78 1.33
N ILE A 145 -8.14 10.61 0.20
CA ILE A 145 -6.77 11.12 0.02
C ILE A 145 -6.73 12.63 0.20
N SER A 146 -7.67 13.36 -0.44
CA SER A 146 -7.75 14.83 -0.34
C SER A 146 -7.96 15.28 1.12
N ILE A 147 -8.80 14.57 1.87
CA ILE A 147 -9.03 14.82 3.30
C ILE A 147 -7.73 14.61 4.09
N CYS A 148 -6.99 13.53 3.82
CA CYS A 148 -5.72 13.24 4.50
C CYS A 148 -4.66 14.30 4.20
N CYS A 149 -4.58 14.80 2.97
CA CYS A 149 -3.63 15.85 2.61
C CYS A 149 -3.87 17.20 3.32
N GLY A 150 -5.08 17.45 3.83
CA GLY A 150 -5.39 18.63 4.63
C GLY A 150 -4.88 18.56 6.07
N MET A 151 -4.30 17.45 6.50
CA MET A 151 -3.78 17.24 7.85
C MET A 151 -2.31 17.64 7.94
N GLU A 152 -1.85 18.02 9.14
CA GLU A 152 -0.42 18.27 9.38
C GLU A 152 0.36 16.95 9.26
N ASP A 153 1.52 17.01 8.59
CA ASP A 153 2.40 15.86 8.36
C ASP A 153 3.71 16.05 9.14
N ASP A 154 3.88 15.28 10.21
CA ASP A 154 5.13 15.16 10.97
C ASP A 154 5.87 13.83 10.67
N GLY A 155 5.29 13.00 9.80
CA GLY A 155 5.71 11.61 9.57
C GLY A 155 6.97 11.51 8.74
N ASN A 156 8.07 11.10 9.36
CA ASN A 156 9.33 10.81 8.67
C ASN A 156 9.72 9.33 8.74
N ASP A 157 8.74 8.45 8.59
CA ASP A 157 8.94 7.01 8.64
C ASP A 157 9.62 6.49 7.36
N ASP A 158 10.61 5.63 7.55
CA ASP A 158 11.22 4.87 6.46
C ASP A 158 10.42 3.58 6.21
N LEU A 159 10.31 3.20 4.95
CA LEU A 159 9.72 1.92 4.57
C LEU A 159 10.68 0.79 4.92
N SER A 160 10.18 -0.26 5.55
CA SER A 160 10.99 -1.41 5.91
C SER A 160 11.63 -2.05 4.68
N SER A 161 12.88 -2.51 4.84
CA SER A 161 13.58 -3.31 3.82
C SER A 161 12.85 -4.60 3.45
N ARG A 162 11.86 -5.03 4.26
CA ARG A 162 11.00 -6.20 4.06
C ARG A 162 9.73 -5.93 3.27
N PHE A 163 9.53 -4.70 2.78
CA PHE A 163 8.35 -4.34 2.01
C PHE A 163 8.09 -5.25 0.80
N GLY A 164 9.15 -5.71 0.13
CA GLY A 164 9.03 -6.65 -0.98
C GLY A 164 8.37 -7.98 -0.61
N ASP A 165 8.61 -8.47 0.61
CA ASP A 165 7.98 -9.71 1.09
C ASP A 165 6.47 -9.52 1.31
N LEU A 166 6.04 -8.33 1.72
CA LEU A 166 4.61 -7.99 1.85
C LEU A 166 3.89 -7.90 0.51
N LEU A 167 4.55 -7.41 -0.54
CA LEU A 167 3.97 -7.45 -1.89
C LEU A 167 3.64 -8.89 -2.29
N ARG A 168 4.53 -9.83 -1.95
CA ARG A 168 4.32 -11.25 -2.24
C ARG A 168 3.19 -11.86 -1.42
N VAL A 169 2.98 -11.40 -0.17
CA VAL A 169 1.82 -11.81 0.65
C VAL A 169 0.53 -11.45 -0.08
N TRP A 170 0.42 -10.20 -0.56
CA TRP A 170 -0.75 -9.75 -1.35
C TRP A 170 -0.93 -10.48 -2.69
N MET A 171 0.15 -10.98 -3.27
CA MET A 171 0.15 -11.62 -4.57
C MET A 171 0.23 -13.15 -4.48
N VAL A 172 -0.03 -13.72 -3.31
CA VAL A 172 0.17 -15.15 -3.02
C VAL A 172 -0.69 -16.06 -3.92
N ASP A 173 -1.90 -15.63 -4.27
CA ASP A 173 -2.79 -16.38 -5.18
C ASP A 173 -2.31 -16.37 -6.65
N ARG A 174 -1.36 -15.49 -7.00
CA ARG A 174 -0.85 -15.31 -8.37
C ARG A 174 0.46 -16.06 -8.62
N VAL A 175 0.83 -16.98 -7.73
CA VAL A 175 2.04 -17.81 -7.81
C VAL A 175 1.78 -18.98 -8.77
N GLY A 176 1.79 -18.67 -10.06
CA GLY A 176 1.70 -19.65 -11.15
C GLY A 176 2.75 -19.44 -12.26
N MET A 177 3.70 -18.53 -12.07
CA MET A 177 4.75 -18.19 -13.05
C MET A 177 6.14 -18.35 -12.40
N GLU A 178 6.36 -19.47 -11.71
CA GLU A 178 7.69 -19.84 -11.23
C GLU A 178 8.56 -20.22 -12.44
N GLY A 179 9.28 -19.24 -12.97
CA GLY A 179 10.19 -19.45 -14.12
C GLY A 179 10.74 -18.16 -14.70
N GLU A 180 9.96 -17.07 -14.68
CA GLU A 180 10.45 -15.74 -15.05
C GLU A 180 10.77 -14.91 -13.81
N LYS A 181 11.76 -14.02 -13.92
CA LYS A 181 12.09 -13.02 -12.90
C LYS A 181 10.94 -12.02 -12.80
N ARG A 182 9.87 -12.42 -12.10
CA ARG A 182 8.66 -11.61 -11.91
C ARG A 182 9.03 -10.32 -11.20
N ASP A 183 8.73 -9.19 -11.84
CA ASP A 183 8.87 -7.89 -11.19
C ASP A 183 7.63 -7.62 -10.34
N ASP A 184 7.69 -8.06 -9.07
CA ASP A 184 6.63 -7.89 -8.07
C ASP A 184 6.15 -6.43 -7.96
N LEU A 185 7.07 -5.46 -8.06
CA LEU A 185 6.73 -4.03 -8.01
C LEU A 185 5.99 -3.59 -9.27
N LYS A 186 6.37 -4.07 -10.46
CA LYS A 186 5.65 -3.75 -11.70
C LYS A 186 4.23 -4.32 -11.69
N VAL A 187 4.06 -5.51 -11.13
CA VAL A 187 2.72 -6.12 -11.01
C VAL A 187 1.84 -5.37 -10.01
N PHE A 188 2.40 -4.97 -8.87
CA PHE A 188 1.65 -4.30 -7.81
C PHE A 188 1.41 -2.80 -8.09
N PHE A 189 2.35 -2.16 -8.80
CA PHE A 189 2.32 -0.75 -9.17
C PHE A 189 2.39 -0.58 -10.71
N PRO A 190 1.37 -1.04 -11.44
CA PRO A 190 1.40 -1.10 -12.91
C PRO A 190 1.40 0.27 -13.58
N LEU A 191 0.84 1.30 -12.94
CA LEU A 191 0.76 2.66 -13.49
C LEU A 191 1.96 3.53 -13.11
N VAL A 192 2.88 2.99 -12.31
CA VAL A 192 4.06 3.69 -11.81
C VAL A 192 5.20 3.52 -12.80
N SER A 193 6.08 4.50 -12.82
CA SER A 193 7.21 4.53 -13.73
C SER A 193 8.37 3.64 -13.25
N GLU A 194 9.29 3.27 -14.13
CA GLU A 194 10.37 2.32 -13.76
C GLU A 194 11.35 2.96 -12.77
N GLU A 195 11.68 4.24 -12.95
CA GLU A 195 12.54 4.96 -12.01
C GLU A 195 11.88 5.06 -10.64
N SER A 196 10.57 5.32 -10.61
CA SER A 196 9.83 5.38 -9.36
C SER A 196 9.83 4.02 -8.63
N ARG A 197 9.70 2.90 -9.36
CA ARG A 197 9.81 1.55 -8.79
C ARG A 197 11.21 1.23 -8.27
N LYS A 198 12.27 1.69 -8.95
CA LYS A 198 13.65 1.52 -8.46
C LYS A 198 13.86 2.19 -7.11
N VAL A 199 13.30 3.38 -6.90
CA VAL A 199 13.34 4.08 -5.60
C VAL A 199 12.64 3.26 -4.51
N ILE A 200 11.45 2.70 -4.79
CA ILE A 200 10.74 1.83 -3.84
C ILE A 200 11.58 0.59 -3.51
N ARG A 201 12.18 -0.05 -4.53
CA ARG A 201 13.02 -1.24 -4.37
C ARG A 201 14.25 -0.98 -3.51
N GLY A 202 14.83 0.22 -3.60
CA GLY A 202 15.99 0.64 -2.81
C GLY A 202 15.68 0.99 -1.35
N GLY A 203 14.40 0.96 -0.95
CA GLY A 203 13.93 1.52 0.31
C GLY A 203 13.63 3.01 0.14
N CYS A 204 12.36 3.38 0.34
CA CYS A 204 11.92 4.76 0.26
C CYS A 204 11.26 5.18 1.58
N ARG A 205 10.95 6.48 1.72
CA ARG A 205 10.13 6.94 2.85
C ARG A 205 8.67 6.63 2.63
N VAL A 206 7.89 6.50 3.70
CA VAL A 206 6.43 6.30 3.61
C VAL A 206 5.77 7.44 2.83
N ARG A 207 6.20 8.69 3.02
CA ARG A 207 5.71 9.84 2.24
C ARG A 207 5.95 9.75 0.72
N TYR A 208 7.02 9.07 0.31
CA TYR A 208 7.29 8.80 -1.11
C TYR A 208 6.26 7.79 -1.64
N LEU A 209 6.04 6.70 -0.90
CA LEU A 209 5.01 5.72 -1.22
C LEU A 209 3.61 6.36 -1.26
N ALA A 210 3.30 7.29 -0.36
CA ALA A 210 2.06 8.05 -0.38
C ALA A 210 1.87 8.78 -1.72
N GLY A 211 2.90 9.51 -2.18
CA GLY A 211 2.88 10.17 -3.50
C GLY A 211 2.65 9.20 -4.66
N VAL A 212 3.25 8.00 -4.59
CA VAL A 212 3.03 6.92 -5.56
C VAL A 212 1.58 6.43 -5.55
N VAL A 213 0.98 6.21 -4.38
CA VAL A 213 -0.41 5.77 -4.25
C VAL A 213 -1.38 6.83 -4.77
N MET A 214 -1.15 8.11 -4.44
CA MET A 214 -1.91 9.23 -4.98
C MET A 214 -1.86 9.23 -6.51
N CYS A 215 -0.67 9.10 -7.08
CA CYS A 215 -0.47 9.04 -8.52
C CYS A 215 -1.21 7.88 -9.18
N GLN A 216 -1.11 6.66 -8.63
CA GLN A 216 -1.83 5.52 -9.19
C GLN A 216 -3.35 5.69 -9.13
N ALA A 217 -3.89 6.18 -8.00
CA ALA A 217 -5.33 6.41 -7.85
C ALA A 217 -5.85 7.40 -8.90
N VAL A 218 -5.11 8.50 -9.08
CA VAL A 218 -5.41 9.52 -10.10
C VAL A 218 -5.34 8.95 -11.50
N LEU A 219 -4.24 8.30 -11.87
CA LEU A 219 -4.07 7.73 -13.22
C LEU A 219 -5.13 6.66 -13.51
N LEU A 220 -5.48 5.84 -12.53
CA LEU A 220 -6.51 4.82 -12.69
C LEU A 220 -7.89 5.43 -12.90
N ARG A 221 -8.22 6.50 -12.17
CA ARG A 221 -9.45 7.30 -12.39
C ARG A 221 -9.47 7.91 -13.79
N LEU A 222 -8.35 8.45 -14.26
CA LEU A 222 -8.25 8.99 -15.62
C LEU A 222 -8.45 7.89 -16.68
N CYS A 223 -7.88 6.70 -16.50
CA CYS A 223 -8.07 5.57 -17.42
C CYS A 223 -9.55 5.19 -17.58
N LEU A 224 -10.35 5.27 -16.51
CA LEU A 224 -11.80 5.07 -16.59
C LEU A 224 -12.48 6.13 -17.45
N LYS A 225 -12.15 7.43 -17.26
CA LYS A 225 -12.70 8.53 -18.06
C LYS A 225 -12.43 8.34 -19.56
N PHE A 226 -11.20 7.98 -19.93
CA PHE A 226 -10.87 7.67 -21.33
C PHE A 226 -11.65 6.45 -21.87
N GLY A 227 -11.96 5.49 -21.00
CA GLY A 227 -12.64 4.25 -21.37
C GLY A 227 -14.15 4.36 -21.63
N TYR A 228 -14.76 5.53 -21.46
CA TYR A 228 -16.20 5.75 -21.66
C TYR A 228 -16.61 6.18 -23.08
N GLY A 229 -15.64 6.41 -23.99
CA GLY A 229 -15.95 6.86 -25.35
C GLY A 229 -16.58 8.25 -25.41
N ILE A 230 -16.26 9.10 -24.43
CA ILE A 230 -16.75 10.47 -24.30
C ILE A 230 -16.25 11.31 -25.50
N PRO A 231 -17.07 12.19 -26.08
CA PRO A 231 -16.62 13.13 -27.11
C PRO A 231 -15.39 13.91 -26.66
N LYS A 232 -14.42 14.11 -27.56
CA LYS A 232 -13.11 14.70 -27.24
C LYS A 232 -13.18 16.01 -26.45
N LEU A 233 -14.08 16.92 -26.83
CA LEU A 233 -14.21 18.23 -26.19
C LEU A 233 -14.75 18.13 -24.75
N GLU A 234 -15.73 17.25 -24.52
CA GLU A 234 -16.28 16.99 -23.19
C GLU A 234 -15.24 16.32 -22.30
N LEU A 235 -14.50 15.36 -22.87
CA LEU A 235 -13.38 14.71 -22.19
C LEU A 235 -12.29 15.71 -21.82
N GLU A 236 -11.92 16.64 -22.69
CA GLU A 236 -10.90 17.66 -22.41
C GLU A 236 -11.31 18.57 -21.23
N ASN A 237 -12.56 19.02 -21.19
CA ASN A 237 -13.08 19.80 -20.06
C ASN A 237 -13.10 18.99 -18.77
N ASP A 238 -13.59 17.75 -18.83
CA ASP A 238 -13.64 16.83 -17.69
C ASP A 238 -12.25 16.48 -17.13
N LEU A 239 -11.25 16.41 -18.02
CA LEU A 239 -9.84 16.19 -17.66
C LEU A 239 -9.23 17.44 -17.04
N HIS A 240 -9.51 18.61 -17.60
CA HIS A 240 -9.08 19.88 -17.03
C HIS A 240 -9.63 20.05 -15.61
N ASP A 241 -10.93 19.85 -15.42
CA ASP A 241 -11.55 20.00 -14.10
C ASP A 241 -11.04 18.94 -13.12
N CYS A 242 -10.82 17.71 -13.59
CA CYS A 242 -10.16 16.67 -12.79
C CYS A 242 -8.75 17.09 -12.37
N ALA A 243 -7.94 17.62 -13.29
CA ALA A 243 -6.58 18.08 -12.99
C ALA A 243 -6.58 19.23 -11.97
N VAL A 244 -7.46 20.22 -12.16
CA VAL A 244 -7.63 21.33 -11.20
C VAL A 244 -8.03 20.79 -9.84
N GLN A 245 -9.04 19.92 -9.76
CA GLN A 245 -9.50 19.31 -8.51
C GLN A 245 -8.40 18.50 -7.81
N MET A 246 -7.59 17.74 -8.56
CA MET A 246 -6.53 16.92 -7.98
C MET A 246 -5.38 17.78 -7.45
N ILE A 247 -4.93 18.77 -8.21
CA ILE A 247 -3.86 19.70 -7.78
C ILE A 247 -4.33 20.49 -6.56
N THR A 248 -5.54 21.03 -6.60
CA THR A 248 -6.09 21.86 -5.52
C THR A 248 -6.57 21.06 -4.31
N GLY A 249 -6.94 19.78 -4.49
CA GLY A 249 -7.41 18.89 -3.45
C GLY A 249 -6.29 18.17 -2.72
N PHE A 250 -5.28 17.68 -3.44
CA PHE A 250 -4.17 16.95 -2.82
C PHE A 250 -3.12 17.89 -2.24
N ARG A 251 -2.82 19.03 -2.88
CA ARG A 251 -1.82 20.03 -2.44
C ARG A 251 -0.50 19.42 -1.90
N SER A 252 -0.12 18.26 -2.41
CA SER A 252 0.96 17.45 -1.86
C SER A 252 2.17 17.55 -2.76
N PHE A 253 3.29 18.02 -2.21
CA PHE A 253 4.56 18.07 -2.93
C PHE A 253 4.98 16.68 -3.40
N HIS A 254 4.73 15.63 -2.60
CA HIS A 254 5.06 14.25 -2.95
C HIS A 254 4.23 13.76 -4.14
N PHE A 255 2.96 14.12 -4.22
CA PHE A 255 2.16 13.84 -5.42
C PHE A 255 2.74 14.52 -6.65
N LEU A 256 3.00 15.84 -6.57
CA LEU A 256 3.50 16.60 -7.71
C LEU A 256 4.88 16.12 -8.19
N ASP A 257 5.81 15.85 -7.27
CA ASP A 257 7.15 15.34 -7.60
C ASP A 257 7.05 13.99 -8.32
N ILE A 258 6.28 13.02 -7.78
CA ILE A 258 6.11 11.72 -8.44
C ILE A 258 5.41 11.88 -9.79
N PHE A 259 4.31 12.63 -9.84
CA PHE A 259 3.54 12.83 -11.07
C PHE A 259 4.40 13.44 -12.18
N LEU A 260 5.15 14.51 -11.88
CA LEU A 260 6.06 15.14 -12.84
C LEU A 260 7.19 14.21 -13.26
N ARG A 261 7.79 13.44 -12.34
CA ARG A 261 8.80 12.43 -12.69
C ARG A 261 8.27 11.41 -13.68
N MET A 262 7.06 10.90 -13.47
CA MET A 262 6.45 9.95 -14.40
C MET A 262 6.16 10.58 -15.76
N LEU A 263 5.72 11.85 -15.80
CA LEU A 263 5.47 12.57 -17.06
C LEU A 263 6.74 12.87 -17.86
N LEU A 264 7.90 12.94 -17.20
CA LEU A 264 9.20 13.16 -17.85
C LEU A 264 9.80 11.87 -18.42
N GLU A 265 9.22 10.70 -18.13
CA GLU A 265 9.67 9.45 -18.71
C GLU A 265 9.24 9.32 -20.19
N PRO A 266 10.08 8.72 -21.06
CA PRO A 266 9.85 8.67 -22.50
C PRO A 266 8.61 7.85 -22.90
N VAL A 267 8.16 6.94 -22.02
CA VAL A 267 6.98 6.10 -22.23
C VAL A 267 6.16 6.10 -20.95
N LEU A 268 4.93 6.61 -21.02
CA LEU A 268 4.01 6.50 -19.90
C LEU A 268 3.57 5.04 -19.74
N PRO A 269 3.53 4.49 -18.51
CA PRO A 269 3.10 3.11 -18.25
C PRO A 269 1.69 2.78 -18.77
N VAL A 270 0.88 3.81 -19.03
CA VAL A 270 -0.48 3.72 -19.59
C VAL A 270 -0.49 3.31 -21.08
N THR A 271 0.65 3.43 -21.78
CA THR A 271 0.73 3.28 -23.25
C THR A 271 1.16 1.90 -23.73
N SER A 272 1.44 0.95 -22.83
CA SER A 272 1.67 -0.43 -23.26
C SER A 272 0.34 -1.11 -23.57
N PRO A 273 0.10 -1.57 -24.81
CA PRO A 273 -0.99 -2.49 -25.05
C PRO A 273 -0.70 -3.77 -24.26
N LEU A 274 -1.69 -4.22 -23.49
CA LEU A 274 -1.77 -5.61 -23.03
C LEU A 274 -1.70 -6.55 -24.24
#